data_AF-A0A6N7D2U5-F1
#
_entry.id   AF-A0A6N7D2U5-F1
#
_cell.length_a   1.000
_cell.length_b   1.000
_cell.length_c   1.000
_cell.angle_alpha   90.00
_cell.angle_beta   90.00
_cell.angle_gamma   90.00
#
_symmetry.space_group_name_H-M   'P 1'
#
loop_
_entity.id
_entity.type
_entity.pdbx_description
1 polymer ?
#
loop_
_entity_poly.entity_id
_entity_poly.type
_entity_poly.pdbx_seq_one_letter_code
_entity_poly.pdbx_strand_id
1 'polypeptide(L)'
;MNAATALRLGLLIVAASQAGCSILSPEPTWELIKATGGLAAVALSQAPAKATNTVYHLHAPFKKVCIEFNPRTQVPDMVPALQAELRNRGIESRVFDSETAGRNCPVWLR
;
A
#
# COMPACT_ATOMS: atom_id res chain seq x y z
N MET A 1 -36.72 -41.28 -6.02
CA MET A 1 -35.36 -40.79 -5.79
C MET A 1 -35.07 -40.94 -4.30
N ASN A 2 -34.10 -41.76 -3.93
CA ASN A 2 -33.90 -42.14 -2.52
C ASN A 2 -33.17 -41.00 -1.79
N ALA A 3 -33.53 -40.75 -0.52
CA ALA A 3 -32.90 -39.71 0.30
C ALA A 3 -31.36 -39.85 0.37
N ALA A 4 -30.86 -41.09 0.32
CA ALA A 4 -29.44 -41.39 0.27
C ALA A 4 -28.75 -40.91 -1.02
N THR A 5 -29.45 -40.89 -2.16
CA THR A 5 -28.90 -40.42 -3.44
C THR A 5 -28.81 -38.89 -3.46
N ALA A 6 -29.79 -38.20 -2.87
CA ALA A 6 -29.77 -36.74 -2.73
C ALA A 6 -28.65 -36.28 -1.77
N LEU A 7 -28.44 -36.99 -0.67
CA LEU A 7 -27.37 -36.69 0.29
C LEU A 7 -25.97 -36.84 -0.34
N ARG A 8 -25.75 -37.89 -1.14
CA ARG A 8 -24.49 -38.12 -1.85
C ARG A 8 -24.22 -37.04 -2.92
N LEU A 9 -25.26 -36.60 -3.63
CA LEU A 9 -25.14 -35.53 -4.62
C LEU A 9 -24.80 -34.18 -3.96
N GLY A 10 -25.43 -33.87 -2.83
CA GLY A 10 -25.15 -32.66 -2.07
C GLY A 10 -23.71 -32.60 -1.54
N LEU A 11 -23.18 -33.72 -1.06
CA LEU A 11 -21.80 -33.81 -0.56
C LEU A 11 -20.76 -33.57 -1.68
N LEU A 12 -21.02 -34.07 -2.89
CA LEU A 12 -20.14 -33.85 -4.05
C LEU A 12 -20.11 -32.39 -4.50
N ILE A 13 -21.26 -31.68 -4.45
CA ILE A 13 -21.34 -30.27 -4.80
C ILE A 13 -20.57 -29.40 -3.79
N VAL A 14 -20.71 -29.69 -2.50
CA VAL A 14 -19.94 -29.00 -1.44
C VAL A 14 -18.44 -29.24 -1.58
N ALA A 15 -18.01 -30.46 -1.91
CA ALA A 15 -16.60 -30.77 -2.14
C ALA A 15 -16.04 -30.05 -3.39
N ALA A 16 -16.82 -29.96 -4.47
CA ALA A 16 -16.42 -29.25 -5.69
C ALA A 16 -16.32 -27.73 -5.49
N SER A 17 -17.12 -27.15 -4.57
CA SER A 17 -17.04 -25.72 -4.24
C SER A 17 -15.80 -25.31 -3.42
N GLN A 18 -15.01 -26.27 -2.91
CA GLN A 18 -13.79 -26.00 -2.13
C GLN A 18 -12.51 -25.94 -2.97
N ALA A 19 -12.60 -26.03 -4.30
CA ALA A 19 -11.45 -25.91 -5.21
C ALA A 19 -10.69 -24.56 -5.12
N GLY A 20 -11.18 -23.60 -4.33
CA GLY A 20 -10.53 -22.31 -4.07
C GLY A 20 -9.77 -22.18 -2.74
N CYS A 21 -9.76 -23.18 -1.85
CA CYS A 21 -9.13 -23.09 -0.52
C CYS A 21 -7.88 -23.98 -0.34
N SER A 22 -7.32 -24.52 -1.41
CA SER A 22 -6.09 -25.30 -1.35
C SER A 22 -4.86 -24.38 -1.22
N ILE A 23 -4.39 -24.19 0.01
CA ILE A 23 -3.12 -23.51 0.31
C ILE A 23 -1.95 -24.25 -0.35
N LEU A 24 -1.99 -25.59 -0.35
CA LEU A 24 -1.05 -26.46 -1.07
C LEU A 24 -1.74 -27.17 -2.23
N SER A 25 -1.19 -26.98 -3.41
CA SER A 25 -1.52 -27.65 -4.66
C SER A 25 -0.54 -28.81 -4.81
N PRO A 26 -0.99 -30.00 -5.27
CA PRO A 26 -0.11 -31.15 -5.47
C PRO A 26 0.88 -30.95 -6.63
N GLU A 27 0.77 -29.85 -7.38
CA GLU A 27 1.65 -29.51 -8.48
C GLU A 27 2.73 -28.51 -7.99
N PRO A 28 4.01 -28.92 -7.97
CA PRO A 28 5.08 -28.13 -7.35
C PRO A 28 5.45 -26.86 -8.12
N THR A 29 5.20 -26.78 -9.44
CA THR A 29 5.49 -25.56 -10.20
C THR A 29 4.54 -24.41 -9.87
N TRP A 30 3.28 -24.71 -9.54
CA TRP A 30 2.27 -23.75 -9.14
C TRP A 30 2.55 -23.18 -7.74
N GLU A 31 3.06 -24.00 -6.82
CA GLU A 31 3.53 -23.51 -5.52
C GLU A 31 4.71 -22.54 -5.65
N LEU A 32 5.64 -22.83 -6.56
CA LEU A 32 6.75 -21.91 -6.87
C LEU A 32 6.23 -20.58 -7.44
N ILE A 33 5.26 -20.60 -8.34
CA ILE A 33 4.65 -19.39 -8.91
C ILE A 33 3.94 -18.58 -7.81
N LYS A 34 3.17 -19.23 -6.93
CA LYS A 34 2.51 -18.54 -5.81
C LYS A 34 3.52 -17.94 -4.84
N ALA A 35 4.56 -18.70 -4.47
CA ALA A 35 5.60 -18.23 -3.56
C ALA A 35 6.35 -17.03 -4.15
N THR A 36 6.77 -17.13 -5.41
CA THR A 36 7.48 -16.03 -6.10
C THR A 36 6.60 -14.81 -6.31
N GLY A 37 5.34 -14.99 -6.70
CA GLY A 37 4.36 -13.91 -6.83
C GLY A 37 4.07 -13.21 -5.51
N GLY A 38 3.95 -13.96 -4.41
CA GLY A 38 3.77 -13.41 -3.06
C GLY A 38 4.98 -12.59 -2.61
N LEU A 39 6.20 -13.08 -2.84
CA LEU A 39 7.43 -12.35 -2.54
C LEU A 39 7.55 -11.06 -3.36
N ALA A 40 7.21 -11.11 -4.65
CA ALA A 40 7.21 -9.92 -5.52
C ALA A 40 6.20 -8.87 -5.05
N ALA A 41 5.00 -9.29 -4.64
CA ALA A 41 3.98 -8.39 -4.11
C ALA A 41 4.44 -7.70 -2.81
N VAL A 42 5.09 -8.44 -1.91
CA VAL A 42 5.67 -7.88 -0.68
C VAL A 42 6.81 -6.91 -0.99
N ALA A 43 7.69 -7.25 -1.93
CA ALA A 43 8.78 -6.35 -2.32
C ALA A 43 8.25 -5.06 -2.94
N LEU A 44 7.19 -5.14 -3.75
CA LEU A 44 6.53 -3.96 -4.34
C LEU A 44 5.77 -3.13 -3.29
N SER A 45 5.15 -3.75 -2.29
CA SER A 45 4.46 -3.01 -1.23
C SER A 45 5.42 -2.32 -0.25
N GLN A 46 6.65 -2.83 -0.12
CA GLN A 46 7.72 -2.19 0.64
C GLN A 46 8.57 -1.23 -0.19
N ALA A 47 8.35 -1.13 -1.50
CA ALA A 47 9.10 -0.23 -2.35
C ALA A 47 8.74 1.24 -2.03
N PRO A 48 9.73 2.13 -1.91
CA PRO A 48 9.46 3.53 -1.61
C PRO A 48 8.66 4.18 -2.74
N ALA A 49 7.62 4.93 -2.36
CA ALA A 49 6.82 5.69 -3.32
C ALA A 49 7.68 6.74 -4.04
N LYS A 50 7.81 6.62 -5.36
CA LYS A 50 8.57 7.56 -6.21
C LYS A 50 7.62 8.27 -7.18
N ALA A 51 7.59 9.60 -7.16
CA ALA A 51 6.80 10.37 -8.11
C ALA A 51 7.51 10.43 -9.48
N THR A 52 6.88 9.91 -10.54
CA THR A 52 7.47 9.88 -11.90
C THR A 52 6.93 10.98 -12.81
N ASN A 53 5.82 11.62 -12.44
CA ASN A 53 5.09 12.59 -13.26
C ASN A 53 4.79 13.86 -12.46
N THR A 54 5.83 14.60 -12.09
CA THR A 54 5.67 15.88 -11.37
C THR A 54 5.78 17.05 -12.33
N VAL A 55 4.69 17.82 -12.48
CA VAL A 55 4.72 19.10 -13.19
C VAL A 55 5.42 20.12 -12.28
N TYR A 56 6.59 20.59 -12.71
CA TYR A 56 7.39 21.56 -11.96
C TYR A 56 6.99 22.99 -12.34
N HIS A 57 6.35 23.69 -11.41
CA HIS A 57 6.12 25.13 -11.54
C HIS A 57 7.27 25.89 -10.84
N LEU A 58 7.99 26.77 -11.56
CA LEU A 58 9.00 27.64 -10.98
C LEU A 58 8.35 28.60 -9.96
N HIS A 59 8.36 28.22 -8.70
CA HIS A 59 8.08 29.09 -7.56
C HIS A 59 9.41 29.48 -6.91
N ALA A 60 9.44 30.63 -6.23
CA ALA A 60 10.61 31.03 -5.45
C ALA A 60 11.02 29.92 -4.47
N PRO A 61 12.32 29.60 -4.32
CA PRO A 61 12.77 28.45 -3.54
C PRO A 61 12.46 28.67 -2.05
N PHE A 62 11.52 27.91 -1.52
CA PHE A 62 11.24 27.84 -0.08
C PHE A 62 12.22 26.89 0.59
N LYS A 63 12.80 27.33 1.72
CA LYS A 63 13.79 26.54 2.49
C LYS A 63 13.16 25.64 3.54
N LYS A 64 11.91 25.90 3.93
CA LYS A 64 11.20 25.19 5.01
C LYS A 64 9.73 24.95 4.64
N VAL A 65 9.23 23.74 4.88
CA VAL A 65 7.83 23.33 4.68
C VAL A 65 7.30 22.63 5.93
N CYS A 66 6.08 22.99 6.34
CA CYS A 66 5.34 22.28 7.38
C CYS A 66 4.28 21.38 6.75
N ILE A 67 4.23 20.13 7.21
CA ILE A 67 3.31 19.12 6.71
C ILE A 67 2.31 18.83 7.82
N GLU A 68 1.02 18.99 7.53
CA GLU A 68 -0.04 18.59 8.46
C GLU A 68 -0.22 17.07 8.40
N PHE A 69 -0.19 16.42 9.57
CA PHE A 69 -0.43 14.98 9.63
C PHE A 69 -1.91 14.68 9.46
N ASN A 70 -2.26 14.00 8.36
CA ASN A 70 -3.61 13.50 8.14
C ASN A 70 -3.66 11.97 8.35
N PRO A 71 -4.18 11.49 9.50
CA PRO A 71 -4.27 10.06 9.80
C PRO A 71 -5.26 9.30 8.89
N ARG A 72 -6.10 10.01 8.13
CA ARG A 72 -7.05 9.41 7.17
C ARG A 72 -6.46 9.27 5.76
N THR A 73 -5.16 9.55 5.58
CA THR A 73 -4.48 9.37 4.30
C THR A 73 -4.44 7.89 3.93
N GLN A 74 -4.82 7.58 2.68
CA GLN A 74 -4.90 6.19 2.19
C GLN A 74 -3.52 5.55 1.96
N VAL A 75 -2.46 6.37 1.86
CA VAL A 75 -1.10 5.93 1.54
C VAL A 75 -0.20 6.08 2.78
N PRO A 76 0.17 4.99 3.47
CA PRO A 76 0.92 5.04 4.72
C PRO A 76 2.32 5.64 4.57
N ASP A 77 2.95 5.46 3.40
CA ASP A 77 4.33 5.91 3.12
C ASP A 77 4.43 7.29 2.47
N MET A 78 3.31 8.02 2.37
CA MET A 78 3.29 9.31 1.67
C MET A 78 4.14 10.37 2.36
N VAL A 79 3.99 10.52 3.68
CA VAL A 79 4.78 11.47 4.48
C VAL A 79 6.28 11.17 4.43
N PRO A 80 6.75 9.93 4.72
CA PRO A 80 8.18 9.65 4.67
C PRO A 80 8.77 9.76 3.25
N ALA A 81 8.04 9.37 2.21
CA ALA A 81 8.48 9.55 0.82
C ALA A 81 8.62 11.03 0.45
N LEU A 82 7.65 11.87 0.85
CA LEU A 82 7.71 13.32 0.62
C LEU A 82 8.88 13.96 1.37
N GLN A 83 9.11 13.58 2.63
CA GLN A 83 10.24 14.09 3.41
C GLN A 83 11.59 13.70 2.80
N ALA A 84 11.70 12.50 2.21
CA ALA A 84 12.90 12.07 1.50
C ALA A 84 13.18 12.94 0.26
N GLU A 85 12.15 13.23 -0.54
CA GLU A 85 12.28 14.05 -1.74
C GLU A 85 12.57 15.52 -1.41
N LEU A 86 11.92 16.08 -0.37
CA LEU A 86 12.20 17.44 0.11
C LEU A 86 13.65 17.57 0.61
N ARG A 87 14.14 16.56 1.33
CA ARG A 87 15.54 16.52 1.78
C ARG A 87 16.53 16.47 0.60
N ASN A 88 16.24 15.68 -0.44
CA ASN A 88 17.07 15.64 -1.65
C ASN A 88 17.17 17.00 -2.35
N ARG A 89 16.15 17.86 -2.17
CA ARG A 89 16.09 19.22 -2.71
C ARG A 89 16.62 20.28 -1.75
N GLY A 90 17.15 19.89 -0.59
CA GLY A 90 17.66 20.80 0.43
C GLY A 90 16.58 21.59 1.18
N ILE A 91 15.34 21.10 1.18
CA ILE A 91 14.21 21.73 1.86
C ILE A 91 13.99 21.05 3.21
N GLU A 92 14.04 21.83 4.29
CA GLU A 92 13.71 21.32 5.64
C GLU A 92 12.20 21.04 5.72
N SER A 93 11.84 19.86 6.22
CA SER A 93 10.44 19.47 6.41
C SER A 93 10.18 19.00 7.84
N ARG A 94 9.04 19.42 8.42
CA ARG A 94 8.59 18.96 9.73
C ARG A 94 7.09 18.67 9.70
N VAL A 95 6.72 17.54 10.30
CA VAL A 95 5.33 17.09 10.40
C VAL A 95 4.76 17.60 11.72
N PHE A 96 3.55 18.15 11.68
CA PHE A 96 2.83 18.65 12.84
C PHE A 96 1.48 17.99 12.97
N ASP A 97 1.06 17.74 14.20
CA ASP A 97 -0.34 17.49 14.49
C ASP A 97 -1.09 18.82 14.40
N SER A 98 -2.29 18.78 13.81
CA SER A 98 -3.13 19.91 13.43
C SER A 98 -3.33 20.96 14.54
N GLU A 99 -3.18 20.57 15.80
CA GLU A 99 -3.34 21.43 16.99
C GLU A 99 -2.07 22.21 17.40
N THR A 100 -0.86 21.78 16.99
CA THR A 100 0.42 22.38 17.41
C THR A 100 1.16 23.06 16.27
N ALA A 101 0.42 23.46 15.24
CA ALA A 101 0.94 24.16 14.06
C ALA A 101 1.90 25.28 14.45
N GLY A 102 3.19 25.09 14.17
CA GLY A 102 4.23 26.04 14.51
C GLY A 102 3.88 27.40 13.92
N ARG A 103 3.63 28.39 14.80
CA ARG A 103 3.21 29.77 14.44
C ARG A 103 4.15 30.48 13.44
N ASN A 104 5.34 29.93 13.21
CA ASN A 104 6.39 30.49 12.36
C ASN A 104 6.70 29.60 11.13
N CYS A 105 5.69 29.05 10.46
CA CYS A 105 5.92 28.32 9.22
C CYS A 105 5.62 29.16 7.97
N PRO A 106 6.57 29.32 7.04
CA PRO A 106 6.36 30.11 5.83
C PRO A 106 5.44 29.44 4.80
N VAL A 107 5.40 28.09 4.76
CA VAL A 107 4.63 27.31 3.77
C VAL A 107 4.04 26.06 4.42
N TRP A 108 2.75 25.81 4.19
CA TRP A 108 2.01 24.65 4.68
C TRP A 108 1.59 23.71 3.54
N LEU A 109 1.70 22.40 3.80
CA LEU A 109 1.19 21.33 2.96
C LEU A 109 0.15 20.53 3.77
N ARG A 110 -1.08 20.45 3.23
CA ARG A 110 -2.25 19.83 3.86
C ARG A 110 -2.85 18.78 2.94
#